data_AF-A0A2H0Y287-F1
#
_entry.id   AF-A0A2H0Y287-F1
#
_cell.length_a   1.000
_cell.length_b   1.000
_cell.length_c   1.000
_cell.angle_alpha   90.00
_cell.angle_beta   90.00
_cell.angle_gamma   90.00
#
_symmetry.space_group_name_H-M   'P 1'
#
loop_
_entity.id
_entity.type
_entity.pdbx_description
1 polymer ?
#
loop_
_entity_poly.entity_id
_entity_poly.type
_entity_poly.pdbx_seq_one_letter_code
_entity_poly.pdbx_strand_id
1 'polypeptide(L)'
;MLKGDPVITTIPMTQKKNNPVLDLKTKKIFKERLLDIFGKKSRSRDFLLGIDLTDFTTSSTVSDKLELINALINFPDFQTVIITKRKEGQKLLSKLNLQKVIFQEDYTDQICLGGLDALLLFPHTHEPTSKILHCFQNGTIVITKNQLSDLVKEYLPLKEKGNGFLFKTEDQWEIFAAVIKAWENYQFPYDWENIQQKNWRISV
;
A
#
# COMPACT_ATOMS: atom_id res chain seq x y z
N MET A 1 19.99 -8.70 -23.22
CA MET A 1 19.93 -7.27 -23.60
C MET A 1 18.83 -6.64 -22.75
N LEU A 2 19.17 -6.21 -21.54
CA LEU A 2 18.21 -5.59 -20.62
C LEU A 2 18.00 -4.14 -21.06
N LYS A 3 16.73 -3.75 -21.26
CA LYS A 3 16.33 -2.37 -21.59
C LYS A 3 16.78 -1.45 -20.46
N GLY A 4 17.37 -0.32 -20.83
CA GLY A 4 18.00 0.63 -19.92
C GLY A 4 17.10 1.07 -18.76
N ASP A 5 17.75 1.31 -17.61
CA ASP A 5 17.10 1.72 -16.39
C ASP A 5 16.27 3.00 -16.59
N PRO A 6 15.05 3.08 -16.01
CA PRO A 6 14.24 4.28 -16.10
C PRO A 6 14.92 5.45 -15.40
N VAL A 7 15.09 6.56 -16.12
CA VAL A 7 15.62 7.82 -15.59
C VAL A 7 14.62 8.38 -14.57
N ILE A 8 14.93 8.26 -13.28
CA ILE A 8 14.13 8.83 -12.19
C ILE A 8 14.35 10.34 -12.17
N THR A 9 13.44 11.10 -12.76
CA THR A 9 13.39 12.55 -12.55
C THR A 9 12.82 12.82 -11.16
N THR A 10 13.65 13.33 -10.25
CA THR A 10 13.24 13.89 -8.97
C THR A 10 12.25 15.02 -9.22
N ILE A 11 11.00 14.85 -8.77
CA ILE A 11 9.99 15.90 -8.85
C ILE A 11 10.27 16.86 -7.68
N PRO A 12 10.61 18.13 -7.91
CA PRO A 12 10.84 19.08 -6.83
C PRO A 12 9.51 19.32 -6.10
N MET A 13 9.52 19.12 -4.77
CA MET A 13 8.40 19.50 -3.92
C MET A 13 8.29 21.02 -3.88
N THR A 14 7.38 21.59 -4.69
CA THR A 14 7.07 23.02 -4.60
C THR A 14 6.31 23.28 -3.30
N GLN A 15 6.96 23.89 -2.31
CA GLN A 15 6.31 24.44 -1.13
C GLN A 15 5.41 25.62 -1.53
N LYS A 16 4.12 25.36 -1.80
CA LYS A 16 3.13 26.43 -1.90
C LYS A 16 2.71 26.86 -0.50
N LYS A 17 3.13 28.05 -0.10
CA LYS A 17 2.55 28.84 0.99
C LYS A 17 1.07 29.09 0.68
N ASN A 18 0.18 28.26 1.23
CA ASN A 18 -1.23 28.52 1.58
C ASN A 18 -1.87 27.17 1.92
N ASN A 19 -2.22 26.95 3.19
CA ASN A 19 -2.81 25.73 3.78
C ASN A 19 -2.29 24.40 3.20
N PRO A 20 -1.46 23.61 3.90
CA PRO A 20 -0.86 22.41 3.33
C PRO A 20 -1.95 21.35 3.05
N VAL A 21 -2.35 21.26 1.79
CA VAL A 21 -3.27 20.26 1.24
C VAL A 21 -2.42 19.22 0.52
N LEU A 22 -2.74 17.93 0.70
CA LEU A 22 -2.09 16.86 -0.04
C LEU A 22 -2.23 17.09 -1.55
N ASP A 23 -1.11 17.01 -2.28
CA ASP A 23 -1.10 17.12 -3.73
C ASP A 23 -1.49 15.80 -4.40
N LEU A 24 -2.79 15.62 -4.66
CA LEU A 24 -3.33 14.47 -5.36
C LEU A 24 -2.83 14.35 -6.81
N LYS A 25 -2.33 15.44 -7.43
CA LYS A 25 -1.72 15.36 -8.76
C LYS A 25 -0.41 14.60 -8.71
N THR A 26 0.43 14.87 -7.71
CA THR A 26 1.67 14.13 -7.47
C THR A 26 1.40 12.65 -7.19
N LYS A 27 0.37 12.33 -6.38
CA LYS A 27 -0.05 10.93 -6.16
C LYS A 27 -0.40 10.22 -7.47
N LYS A 28 -1.20 10.86 -8.32
CA LYS A 28 -1.58 10.31 -9.63
C LYS A 28 -0.36 10.03 -10.51
N ILE A 29 0.61 10.95 -10.53
CA ILE A 29 1.88 10.76 -11.26
C ILE A 29 2.66 9.55 -10.72
N PHE A 30 2.74 9.38 -9.40
CA PHE A 30 3.41 8.20 -8.82
C PHE A 30 2.70 6.91 -9.19
N LYS A 31 1.36 6.89 -9.17
CA LYS A 31 0.58 5.72 -9.57
C LYS A 31 0.80 5.36 -11.04
N GLU A 32 0.75 6.34 -11.94
CA GLU A 32 1.01 6.14 -13.37
C GLU A 32 2.44 5.61 -13.60
N ARG A 33 3.46 6.23 -12.98
CA ARG A 33 4.85 5.74 -13.07
C ARG A 33 5.01 4.32 -12.54
N LEU A 34 4.36 4.01 -11.42
CA LEU A 34 4.42 2.68 -10.81
C LEU A 34 3.84 1.64 -11.79
N LEU A 35 2.70 1.94 -12.40
CA LEU A 35 2.07 1.07 -13.40
C LEU A 35 2.93 0.90 -14.67
N ASP A 36 3.59 1.97 -15.13
CA ASP A 36 4.48 1.95 -16.29
C ASP A 36 5.72 1.07 -16.06
N ILE A 37 6.38 1.20 -14.91
CA ILE A 37 7.53 0.35 -14.51
C ILE A 37 7.15 -1.14 -14.57
N PHE A 38 5.89 -1.42 -14.26
CA PHE A 38 5.34 -2.75 -14.13
C PHE A 38 4.73 -3.32 -15.41
N GLY A 39 4.80 -2.57 -16.52
CA GLY A 39 4.44 -3.05 -17.86
C GLY A 39 2.98 -3.46 -18.01
N LYS A 40 2.09 -3.03 -17.11
CA LYS A 40 0.68 -3.40 -17.12
C LYS A 40 -0.19 -2.29 -17.70
N LYS A 41 -1.10 -2.66 -18.61
CA LYS A 41 -2.26 -1.83 -18.96
C LYS A 41 -3.25 -1.79 -17.79
N SER A 42 -2.89 -1.08 -16.73
CA SER A 42 -3.80 -0.72 -15.67
C SER A 42 -4.41 0.65 -15.96
N ARG A 43 -5.67 0.86 -15.56
CA ARG A 43 -6.29 2.18 -15.64
C ARG A 43 -5.97 2.94 -14.35
N SER A 44 -5.82 4.25 -14.40
CA SER A 44 -5.58 5.08 -13.22
C SER A 44 -6.64 4.91 -12.10
N ARG A 45 -7.85 4.46 -12.47
CA ARG A 45 -8.96 4.15 -11.55
C ARG A 45 -8.89 2.79 -10.85
N ASP A 46 -8.02 1.88 -11.30
CA ASP A 46 -7.96 0.55 -10.71
C ASP A 46 -7.31 0.66 -9.32
N PHE A 47 -7.88 0.02 -8.30
CA PHE A 47 -7.33 0.05 -6.94
C PHE A 47 -6.00 -0.72 -6.90
N LEU A 48 -4.95 -0.09 -6.38
CA LEU A 48 -3.62 -0.65 -6.28
C LEU A 48 -3.26 -0.93 -4.81
N LEU A 49 -3.34 -2.21 -4.43
CA LEU A 49 -3.00 -2.70 -3.11
C LEU A 49 -1.52 -3.11 -3.06
N GLY A 50 -0.73 -2.47 -2.20
CA GLY A 50 0.58 -2.97 -1.82
C GLY A 50 0.45 -4.00 -0.71
N ILE A 51 1.25 -5.06 -0.75
CA ILE A 51 1.43 -5.99 0.36
C ILE A 51 2.90 -5.99 0.75
N ASP A 52 3.20 -5.59 1.98
CA ASP A 52 4.55 -5.58 2.51
C ASP A 52 4.90 -6.91 3.17
N LEU A 53 5.84 -7.63 2.56
CA LEU A 53 6.39 -8.89 3.04
C LEU A 53 7.84 -8.76 3.52
N THR A 54 8.34 -7.53 3.72
CA THR A 54 9.75 -7.26 4.04
C THR A 54 10.21 -7.96 5.32
N ASP A 55 9.36 -8.04 6.35
CA ASP A 55 9.67 -8.72 7.62
C ASP A 55 8.95 -10.07 7.76
N PHE A 56 8.46 -10.63 6.64
CA PHE A 56 7.82 -11.91 6.65
C PHE A 56 8.83 -13.03 6.96
N THR A 57 8.62 -13.75 8.06
CA THR A 57 9.49 -14.86 8.49
C THR A 57 8.83 -16.22 8.21
N THR A 58 9.63 -17.27 8.01
CA THR A 58 9.17 -18.60 7.60
C THR A 58 8.71 -19.47 8.78
N SER A 59 7.84 -18.96 9.66
CA SER A 59 7.27 -19.74 10.78
C SER A 59 6.14 -20.69 10.33
N SER A 60 5.59 -21.50 11.24
CA SER A 60 4.51 -22.47 10.94
C SER A 60 3.18 -21.83 10.48
N THR A 61 2.99 -20.52 10.67
CA THR A 61 1.80 -19.75 10.24
C THR A 61 1.87 -19.28 8.78
N VAL A 62 2.82 -19.77 7.99
CA VAL A 62 3.08 -19.31 6.60
C VAL A 62 2.04 -19.83 5.60
N SER A 63 1.44 -21.01 5.85
CA SER A 63 0.48 -21.60 4.91
C SER A 63 -0.78 -20.73 4.76
N ASP A 64 -1.37 -20.31 5.86
CA ASP A 64 -2.61 -19.50 5.84
C ASP A 64 -2.33 -18.11 5.26
N LYS A 65 -1.17 -17.53 5.58
CA LYS A 65 -0.74 -16.25 5.00
C LYS A 65 -0.50 -16.36 3.49
N LEU A 66 0.03 -17.49 3.01
CA LEU A 66 0.20 -17.77 1.58
C LEU A 66 -1.14 -17.87 0.85
N GLU A 67 -2.10 -18.59 1.44
CA GLU A 67 -3.45 -18.73 0.88
C GLU A 67 -4.12 -17.36 0.76
N LEU A 68 -4.06 -16.55 1.82
CA LEU A 68 -4.54 -15.17 1.81
C LEU A 68 -3.85 -14.32 0.73
N ILE A 69 -2.52 -14.32 0.66
CA ILE A 69 -1.79 -13.52 -0.33
C ILE A 69 -2.16 -13.97 -1.75
N ASN A 70 -2.30 -15.28 -1.98
CA ASN A 70 -2.73 -15.81 -3.26
C ASN A 70 -4.17 -15.38 -3.59
N ALA A 71 -5.08 -15.38 -2.61
CA ALA A 71 -6.45 -14.92 -2.79
C ALA A 71 -6.48 -13.42 -3.15
N LEU A 72 -5.70 -12.58 -2.46
CA LEU A 72 -5.59 -11.14 -2.74
C LEU A 72 -5.01 -10.86 -4.13
N ILE A 73 -3.94 -11.56 -4.53
CA ILE A 73 -3.32 -11.41 -5.87
C ILE A 73 -4.31 -11.74 -6.98
N ASN A 74 -5.12 -12.78 -6.78
CA ASN A 74 -6.08 -13.24 -7.78
C ASN A 74 -7.44 -12.54 -7.69
N PHE A 75 -7.63 -11.62 -6.73
CA PHE A 75 -8.87 -10.87 -6.62
C PHE A 75 -9.11 -10.04 -7.90
N PRO A 76 -10.33 -10.07 -8.47
CA PRO A 76 -10.58 -9.48 -9.78
C PRO A 76 -10.61 -7.95 -9.77
N ASP A 77 -11.06 -7.34 -8.67
CA ASP A 77 -11.40 -5.91 -8.65
C ASP A 77 -10.25 -4.97 -8.29
N PHE A 78 -9.09 -5.52 -7.90
CA PHE A 78 -7.90 -4.74 -7.65
C PHE A 78 -6.62 -5.41 -8.13
N GLN A 79 -5.57 -4.60 -8.21
CA GLN A 79 -4.23 -5.06 -8.55
C GLN A 79 -3.35 -5.06 -7.31
N THR A 80 -2.45 -6.03 -7.25
CA THR A 80 -1.56 -6.20 -6.10
C THR A 80 -0.11 -5.94 -6.52
N VAL A 81 0.61 -5.15 -5.70
CA VAL A 81 2.06 -4.96 -5.77
C VAL A 81 2.66 -5.61 -4.53
N ILE A 82 3.69 -6.44 -4.68
CA ILE A 82 4.33 -7.08 -3.53
C ILE A 82 5.67 -6.42 -3.24
N ILE A 83 5.83 -5.95 -2.01
CA ILE A 83 7.05 -5.29 -1.56
C ILE A 83 7.81 -6.27 -0.67
N THR A 84 9.04 -6.63 -1.05
CA THR A 84 9.92 -7.46 -0.22
C THR A 84 11.37 -7.13 -0.48
N LYS A 85 12.14 -6.84 0.58
CA LYS A 85 13.59 -6.67 0.51
C LYS A 85 14.37 -7.95 0.86
N ARG A 86 13.70 -8.96 1.42
CA ARG A 86 14.33 -10.18 1.94
C ARG A 86 14.18 -11.36 0.97
N LYS A 87 15.19 -12.23 0.94
CA LYS A 87 15.23 -13.45 0.12
C LYS A 87 14.09 -14.41 0.46
N GLU A 88 13.66 -14.45 1.71
CA GLU A 88 12.56 -15.28 2.21
C GLU A 88 11.24 -14.90 1.54
N GLY A 89 10.92 -13.60 1.48
CA GLY A 89 9.75 -13.09 0.78
C GLY A 89 9.81 -13.37 -0.72
N GLN A 90 10.99 -13.23 -1.35
CA GLN A 90 11.16 -13.60 -2.77
C GLN A 90 10.93 -15.10 -3.02
N LYS A 91 11.47 -15.97 -2.15
CA LYS A 91 11.26 -17.43 -2.22
C LYS A 91 9.82 -17.83 -1.96
N LEU A 92 9.09 -17.06 -1.16
CA LEU A 92 7.66 -17.28 -0.94
C LEU A 92 6.87 -17.06 -2.23
N LEU A 93 7.21 -15.98 -2.94
CA LEU A 93 6.50 -15.55 -4.14
C LEU A 93 6.72 -16.50 -5.32
N SER A 94 7.87 -17.18 -5.42
CA SER A 94 8.08 -18.20 -6.46
C SER A 94 7.10 -19.37 -6.40
N LYS A 95 6.35 -19.52 -5.30
CA LYS A 95 5.30 -20.52 -5.13
C LYS A 95 3.90 -20.02 -5.54
N LEU A 96 3.75 -18.72 -5.83
CA LEU A 96 2.47 -18.11 -6.16
C LEU A 96 2.25 -18.03 -7.67
N ASN A 97 0.99 -17.92 -8.09
CA ASN A 97 0.65 -17.64 -9.48
C ASN A 97 0.80 -16.13 -9.77
N LEU A 98 2.01 -15.71 -10.15
CA LEU A 98 2.43 -14.30 -10.18
C LEU A 98 1.99 -13.53 -11.44
N GLN A 99 0.84 -13.85 -12.06
CA GLN A 99 0.38 -13.09 -13.22
C GLN A 99 0.21 -11.58 -12.93
N LYS A 100 0.04 -11.22 -11.65
CA LYS A 100 -0.23 -9.84 -11.25
C LYS A 100 0.78 -9.18 -10.31
N VAL A 101 1.87 -9.83 -9.92
CA VAL A 101 2.78 -9.33 -8.87
C VAL A 101 3.96 -8.59 -9.48
N ILE A 102 4.35 -7.47 -8.85
CA ILE A 102 5.68 -6.92 -9.07
C ILE A 102 6.46 -6.89 -7.77
N PHE A 103 7.73 -7.26 -7.92
CA PHE A 103 8.77 -7.34 -6.90
C PHE A 103 9.64 -6.10 -6.99
N GLN A 104 10.16 -5.63 -5.86
CA GLN A 104 11.06 -4.50 -5.89
C GLN A 104 12.18 -4.63 -4.87
N GLU A 105 13.41 -4.75 -5.36
CA GLU A 105 14.63 -4.67 -4.56
C GLU A 105 15.08 -3.20 -4.36
N ASP A 106 14.90 -2.29 -5.35
CA ASP A 106 15.69 -1.03 -5.38
C ASP A 106 15.06 0.29 -5.92
N TYR A 107 13.75 0.44 -6.18
CA TYR A 107 13.22 1.79 -6.52
C TYR A 107 12.79 2.61 -5.29
N THR A 108 12.97 3.93 -5.37
CA THR A 108 12.71 4.92 -4.32
C THR A 108 11.40 4.63 -3.60
N ASP A 109 11.47 4.42 -2.27
CA ASP A 109 10.30 4.18 -1.39
C ASP A 109 9.15 5.17 -1.70
N GLN A 110 9.48 6.37 -2.20
CA GLN A 110 8.53 7.40 -2.64
C GLN A 110 7.62 7.02 -3.83
N ILE A 111 8.16 6.54 -4.95
CA ILE A 111 7.32 6.18 -6.11
C ILE A 111 6.49 4.94 -5.78
N CYS A 112 7.10 3.95 -5.12
CA CYS A 112 6.43 2.71 -4.77
C CYS A 112 5.32 2.97 -3.75
N LEU A 113 5.65 3.48 -2.57
CA LEU A 113 4.64 3.73 -1.53
C LEU A 113 3.65 4.80 -1.95
N GLY A 114 4.08 5.85 -2.66
CA GLY A 114 3.18 6.92 -3.11
C GLY A 114 2.25 6.55 -4.27
N GLY A 115 2.64 5.57 -5.10
CA GLY A 115 1.83 5.10 -6.21
C GLY A 115 0.71 4.14 -5.82
N LEU A 116 0.78 3.53 -4.63
CA LEU A 116 -0.26 2.65 -4.10
C LEU A 116 -1.48 3.45 -3.65
N ASP A 117 -2.68 2.85 -3.72
CA ASP A 117 -3.86 3.42 -3.06
C ASP A 117 -3.86 3.01 -1.58
N ALA A 118 -3.57 1.74 -1.30
CA ALA A 118 -3.44 1.21 0.05
C ALA A 118 -2.23 0.31 0.21
N LEU A 119 -1.72 0.20 1.44
CA LEU A 119 -0.63 -0.69 1.83
C LEU A 119 -1.08 -1.59 2.98
N LEU A 120 -1.11 -2.90 2.73
CA LEU A 120 -1.24 -3.92 3.75
C LEU A 120 0.13 -4.18 4.41
N LEU A 121 0.22 -3.83 5.69
CA LEU A 121 1.36 -4.14 6.55
C LEU A 121 1.04 -5.37 7.37
N PHE A 122 1.79 -6.46 7.13
CA PHE A 122 1.82 -7.56 8.09
C PHE A 122 2.58 -7.13 9.35
N PRO A 123 2.35 -7.76 10.51
CA PRO A 123 3.07 -7.40 11.72
C PRO A 123 4.58 -7.49 11.53
N HIS A 124 5.23 -6.36 11.79
CA HIS A 124 6.66 -6.17 11.61
C HIS A 124 7.40 -6.45 12.92
N THR A 125 8.67 -6.85 12.80
CA THR A 125 9.56 -7.01 13.96
C THR A 125 9.97 -5.67 14.59
N HIS A 126 9.86 -4.58 13.81
CA HIS A 126 10.18 -3.21 14.22
C HIS A 126 8.98 -2.30 13.96
N GLU A 127 8.84 -1.24 14.75
CA GLU A 127 7.78 -0.24 14.60
C GLU A 127 7.87 0.44 13.21
N PRO A 128 6.84 0.32 12.34
CA PRO A 128 6.90 0.80 10.96
C PRO A 128 6.55 2.29 10.82
N THR A 129 6.73 3.10 11.87
CA THR A 129 6.23 4.48 11.93
C THR A 129 6.75 5.36 10.81
N SER A 130 8.05 5.32 10.47
CA SER A 130 8.59 6.10 9.35
C SER A 130 7.94 5.75 8.01
N LYS A 131 7.66 4.46 7.78
CA LYS A 131 6.97 3.97 6.59
C LYS A 131 5.51 4.41 6.55
N ILE A 132 4.82 4.39 7.69
CA ILE A 132 3.43 4.87 7.82
C ILE A 132 3.37 6.37 7.51
N LEU A 133 4.26 7.17 8.11
CA LEU A 133 4.34 8.61 7.83
C LEU A 133 4.64 8.89 6.36
N HIS A 134 5.52 8.10 5.74
CA HIS A 134 5.78 8.23 4.31
C HIS A 134 4.57 7.86 3.44
N CYS A 135 3.80 6.83 3.81
CA CYS A 135 2.53 6.53 3.15
C CYS A 135 1.56 7.71 3.26
N PHE A 136 1.42 8.27 4.45
CA PHE A 136 0.54 9.41 4.72
C PHE A 136 0.93 10.65 3.91
N GLN A 137 2.23 10.94 3.81
CA GLN A 137 2.77 12.03 3.00
C GLN A 137 2.41 11.90 1.51
N ASN A 138 2.21 10.67 1.02
CA ASN A 138 1.88 10.43 -0.38
C ASN A 138 0.41 9.99 -0.59
N GLY A 139 -0.44 10.14 0.43
CA GLY A 139 -1.86 9.79 0.36
C GLY A 139 -2.13 8.30 0.23
N THR A 140 -1.22 7.44 0.66
CA THR A 140 -1.41 6.00 0.68
C THR A 140 -2.01 5.60 2.02
N ILE A 141 -3.11 4.85 1.98
CA ILE A 141 -3.84 4.45 3.18
C ILE A 141 -3.29 3.14 3.72
N VAL A 142 -3.08 3.07 5.03
CA VAL A 142 -2.49 1.90 5.67
C VAL A 142 -3.58 0.95 6.17
N ILE A 143 -3.36 -0.34 5.91
CA ILE A 143 -4.14 -1.46 6.45
C ILE A 143 -3.19 -2.25 7.35
N THR A 144 -3.50 -2.38 8.65
CA THR A 144 -2.54 -2.96 9.61
C THR A 144 -3.24 -3.60 10.81
N LYS A 145 -2.48 -4.37 11.59
CA LYS A 145 -2.95 -4.90 12.87
C LYS A 145 -3.12 -3.75 13.86
N ASN A 146 -4.18 -3.84 14.68
CA ASN A 146 -4.52 -2.83 15.68
C ASN A 146 -3.30 -2.34 16.50
N GLN A 147 -3.24 -1.02 16.74
CA GLN A 147 -2.30 -0.33 17.65
C GLN A 147 -0.79 -0.46 17.38
N LEU A 148 -0.36 -0.74 16.14
CA LEU A 148 1.07 -0.82 15.84
C LEU A 148 1.83 0.53 15.93
N SER A 149 1.13 1.67 16.03
CA SER A 149 1.80 2.99 16.13
C SER A 149 0.97 4.17 16.67
N ASP A 150 -0.25 3.99 17.20
CA ASP A 150 -1.24 5.06 17.51
C ASP A 150 -1.60 6.03 16.34
N LEU A 151 -0.84 5.99 15.23
CA LEU A 151 -1.01 6.81 14.03
C LEU A 151 -2.17 6.36 13.16
N VAL A 152 -2.53 5.08 13.21
CA VAL A 152 -3.61 4.48 12.40
C VAL A 152 -4.79 4.14 13.29
N LYS A 153 -5.93 4.76 13.01
CA LYS A 153 -7.21 4.58 13.70
C LYS A 153 -8.22 4.01 12.71
N GLU A 154 -8.99 3.01 13.16
CA GLU A 154 -10.02 2.36 12.33
C GLU A 154 -10.97 3.40 11.72
N TYR A 155 -11.07 3.39 10.40
CA TYR A 155 -12.00 4.21 9.66
C TYR A 155 -13.42 3.65 9.82
N LEU A 156 -14.32 4.50 10.32
CA LEU A 156 -15.73 4.24 10.51
C LEU A 156 -16.51 5.15 9.54
N PRO A 157 -16.95 4.62 8.38
CA PRO A 157 -17.57 5.42 7.32
C PRO A 157 -18.76 6.24 7.81
N LEU A 158 -19.66 5.62 8.59
CA LEU A 158 -20.84 6.28 9.16
C LEU A 158 -20.54 7.48 10.08
N LYS A 159 -19.31 7.57 10.60
CA LYS A 159 -18.87 8.66 11.48
C LYS A 159 -17.84 9.56 10.82
N GLU A 160 -17.38 9.22 9.61
CA GLU A 160 -16.22 9.81 8.92
C GLU A 160 -15.00 9.96 9.85
N LYS A 161 -14.79 9.00 10.75
CA LYS A 161 -13.73 9.04 11.77
C LYS A 161 -12.73 7.93 11.55
N GLY A 162 -11.48 8.17 11.90
CA GLY A 162 -10.37 7.26 11.62
C GLY A 162 -9.66 7.63 10.32
N ASN A 163 -8.60 6.88 10.02
CA ASN A 163 -7.65 7.23 8.96
C ASN A 163 -6.92 6.04 8.32
N GLY A 164 -7.32 4.81 8.65
CA GLY A 164 -6.89 3.59 7.99
C GLY A 164 -7.80 2.42 8.35
N PHE A 165 -7.42 1.21 7.95
CA PHE A 165 -8.23 0.02 8.17
C PHE A 165 -7.47 -0.97 9.04
N LEU A 166 -8.13 -1.48 10.08
CA LEU A 166 -7.50 -2.29 11.10
C LEU A 166 -8.09 -3.70 11.13
N PHE A 167 -7.21 -4.68 11.36
CA PHE A 167 -7.59 -6.05 11.75
C PHE A 167 -7.07 -6.33 13.17
N LYS A 168 -7.77 -7.18 13.93
CA LYS A 168 -7.45 -7.41 15.34
C LYS A 168 -6.43 -8.54 15.50
N THR A 169 -6.64 -9.60 14.73
CA THR A 169 -5.87 -10.83 14.72
C THR A 169 -5.22 -11.03 13.36
N GLU A 170 -4.18 -11.84 13.31
CA GLU A 170 -3.55 -12.25 12.04
C GLU A 170 -4.33 -13.37 11.34
N ASP A 171 -5.59 -13.56 11.71
CA ASP A 171 -6.50 -14.44 10.99
C ASP A 171 -6.72 -13.93 9.56
N GLN A 172 -6.68 -14.85 8.60
CA GLN A 172 -6.75 -14.52 7.19
C GLN A 172 -8.06 -13.80 6.82
N TRP A 173 -9.17 -14.13 7.47
CA TRP A 173 -10.47 -13.54 7.17
C TRP A 173 -10.60 -12.13 7.73
N GLU A 174 -10.01 -11.87 8.90
CA GLU A 174 -9.97 -10.49 9.42
C GLU A 174 -9.11 -9.58 8.54
N ILE A 175 -7.95 -10.06 8.07
CA ILE A 175 -7.09 -9.29 7.17
C ILE A 175 -7.81 -9.07 5.83
N PHE A 176 -8.40 -10.12 5.25
CA PHE A 176 -9.17 -10.02 4.01
C PHE A 176 -10.31 -9.01 4.15
N ALA A 177 -11.09 -9.07 5.23
CA ALA A 177 -12.17 -8.14 5.50
C ALA A 177 -11.68 -6.69 5.60
N ALA A 178 -10.52 -6.44 6.22
CA ALA A 178 -9.92 -5.10 6.29
C ALA A 178 -9.52 -4.58 4.89
N VAL A 179 -8.99 -5.45 4.03
CA VAL A 179 -8.67 -5.11 2.63
C VAL A 179 -9.93 -4.79 1.83
N ILE A 180 -10.96 -5.64 1.93
CA ILE A 180 -12.23 -5.40 1.24
C ILE A 180 -12.88 -4.10 1.70
N LYS A 181 -12.89 -3.80 3.01
CA LYS A 181 -13.35 -2.49 3.51
C LYS A 181 -12.60 -1.33 2.87
N ALA A 182 -11.27 -1.43 2.74
CA ALA A 182 -10.48 -0.38 2.12
C ALA A 182 -10.86 -0.19 0.65
N TRP A 183 -10.97 -1.29 -0.10
CA TRP A 183 -11.38 -1.27 -1.51
C TRP A 183 -12.80 -0.73 -1.72
N GLU A 184 -13.76 -1.13 -0.89
CA GLU A 184 -15.14 -0.61 -0.92
C GLU A 184 -15.15 0.91 -0.69
N ASN A 185 -14.42 1.39 0.31
CA ASN A 185 -14.33 2.83 0.60
C ASN A 185 -13.59 3.62 -0.49
N TYR A 186 -12.64 2.98 -1.19
CA TYR A 186 -11.99 3.59 -2.36
C TYR A 186 -12.98 3.93 -3.49
N GLN A 187 -14.10 3.20 -3.58
CA GLN A 187 -15.16 3.48 -4.57
C GLN A 187 -15.93 4.78 -4.27
N PHE A 188 -15.70 5.41 -3.12
CA PHE A 188 -16.28 6.69 -2.71
C PHE A 188 -15.17 7.76 -2.68
N PRO A 189 -14.87 8.44 -3.80
CA PRO A 189 -13.68 9.28 -3.92
C PRO A 189 -13.63 10.42 -2.90
N TYR A 190 -14.77 11.00 -2.55
CA TYR A 190 -14.85 12.07 -1.57
C TYR A 190 -14.41 11.60 -0.16
N ASP A 191 -14.92 10.45 0.28
CA ASP A 191 -14.54 9.87 1.57
C ASP A 191 -13.08 9.43 1.58
N TRP A 192 -12.63 8.82 0.48
CA TRP A 192 -11.24 8.41 0.31
C TRP A 192 -10.27 9.59 0.39
N GLU A 193 -10.54 10.67 -0.36
CA GLU A 193 -9.74 11.90 -0.32
C GLU A 193 -9.74 12.51 1.08
N ASN A 194 -10.86 12.49 1.79
CA ASN A 194 -10.93 12.96 3.18
C ASN A 194 -10.02 12.16 4.12
N ILE A 195 -9.94 10.84 3.96
CA ILE A 195 -8.99 10.00 4.71
C ILE A 195 -7.54 10.40 4.36
N GLN A 196 -7.23 10.57 3.07
CA GLN A 196 -5.89 10.94 2.61
C GLN A 196 -5.45 12.31 3.16
N GLN A 197 -6.34 13.30 3.18
CA GLN A 197 -6.06 14.63 3.74
C GLN A 197 -5.83 14.58 5.26
N LYS A 198 -6.58 13.73 5.98
CA LYS A 198 -6.34 13.50 7.43
C LYS A 198 -4.97 12.89 7.66
N ASN A 199 -4.59 11.88 6.88
CA ASN A 199 -3.28 11.25 6.94
C ASN A 199 -2.15 12.25 6.68
N TRP A 200 -2.25 13.03 5.60
CA TRP A 200 -1.28 14.08 5.29
C TRP A 200 -1.04 15.03 6.47
N ARG A 201 -2.11 15.52 7.13
CA ARG A 201 -2.02 16.41 8.29
C ARG A 201 -1.32 15.80 9.50
N ILE A 202 -1.36 14.47 9.65
CA ILE A 202 -0.64 13.77 10.74
C ILE A 202 0.86 13.67 10.43
N SER A 203 1.24 13.74 9.16
CA SER A 203 2.58 13.45 8.68
C SER A 203 3.51 14.65 8.45
N VAL A 204 3.01 15.87 8.69
CA VAL A 204 3.70 17.15 8.49
C VAL A 204 3.89 17.93 9.78
#